data_AF-A0A2E2SSM1-F1
#
_entry.id   AF-A0A2E2SSM1-F1
#
_cell.length_a   1.000
_cell.length_b   1.000
_cell.length_c   1.000
_cell.angle_alpha   90.00
_cell.angle_beta   90.00
_cell.angle_gamma   90.00
#
_symmetry.space_group_name_H-M   'P 1'
#
loop_
_entity.id
_entity.type
_entity.pdbx_description
1 polymer ?
#
loop_
_entity_poly.entity_id
_entity_poly.type
_entity_poly.pdbx_seq_one_letter_code
_entity_poly.pdbx_strand_id
1 'polypeptide(L)'
;MRNHHIVITLGVGLALCFAFASLYIEQSQRTTVLTLERAIAKQEQRLTTLAELTAQNRADAVAEVIIRDCSPDSRRQFEQLLNNLANLTATELDDISRLFDACGGFFAERKAVIVARLEREFEVYNEYVSLLTALEPAAVSEYPVLTWQSLVDFERERGDLLSEQVDIQGEIIVILQTGVPDPDVLEAKLVRAQQVSNRVAELNTTIADIRQSLYAI
;
A
#
# COMPACT_ATOMS: atom_id res chain seq x y z
N MET A 1 -20.17 71.89 4.53
CA MET A 1 -18.76 71.46 4.62
C MET A 1 -18.53 70.34 5.64
N ARG A 2 -19.05 70.42 6.89
CA ARG A 2 -18.84 69.38 7.93
C ARG A 2 -19.28 67.95 7.52
N ASN A 3 -20.40 67.80 6.83
CA ASN A 3 -20.87 66.47 6.40
C ASN A 3 -20.00 65.85 5.28
N HIS A 4 -19.30 66.66 4.48
CA HIS A 4 -18.47 66.17 3.40
C HIS A 4 -17.16 65.55 3.92
N HIS A 5 -16.57 66.15 4.96
CA HIS A 5 -15.39 65.58 5.63
C HIS A 5 -15.71 64.26 6.33
N ILE A 6 -16.88 64.14 6.98
CA ILE A 6 -17.28 62.89 7.66
C ILE A 6 -17.41 61.74 6.65
N VAL A 7 -18.01 61.97 5.49
CA VAL A 7 -18.16 60.94 4.44
C VAL A 7 -16.80 60.51 3.90
N ILE A 8 -15.87 61.45 3.68
CA ILE A 8 -14.52 61.14 3.19
C ILE A 8 -13.73 60.33 4.24
N THR A 9 -13.75 60.74 5.52
CA THR A 9 -13.04 60.02 6.58
C THR A 9 -13.59 58.59 6.77
N LEU A 10 -14.91 58.42 6.68
CA LEU A 10 -15.54 57.10 6.74
C LEU A 10 -15.14 56.22 5.55
N GLY A 11 -15.12 56.80 4.34
CA GLY A 11 -14.71 56.10 3.11
C GLY A 11 -13.24 55.64 3.15
N VAL A 12 -12.33 56.52 3.60
CA VAL A 12 -10.91 56.18 3.75
C VAL A 12 -10.72 55.11 4.84
N GLY A 13 -11.41 55.23 5.97
CA GLY A 13 -11.37 54.23 7.04
C GLY A 13 -11.80 52.85 6.54
N LEU A 14 -12.90 52.77 5.78
CA LEU A 14 -13.41 51.51 5.25
C LEU A 14 -12.47 50.90 4.19
N ALA A 15 -11.88 51.73 3.33
CA ALA A 15 -10.87 51.29 2.36
C ALA A 15 -9.61 50.74 3.06
N LEU A 16 -9.14 51.39 4.13
CA LEU A 16 -8.01 50.90 4.93
C LEU A 16 -8.33 49.58 5.63
N CYS A 17 -9.52 49.44 6.20
CA CYS A 17 -9.97 48.17 6.79
C CYS A 17 -10.01 47.05 5.76
N PHE A 18 -10.52 47.31 4.55
CA PHE A 18 -10.54 46.33 3.47
C PHE A 18 -9.13 45.94 3.04
N ALA A 19 -8.23 46.91 2.83
CA ALA A 19 -6.84 46.65 2.45
C ALA A 19 -6.11 45.81 3.51
N PHE A 20 -6.29 46.13 4.80
CA PHE A 20 -5.68 45.36 5.89
C PHE A 20 -6.23 43.93 5.97
N ALA A 21 -7.55 43.77 5.81
CA ALA A 21 -8.18 42.45 5.77
C ALA A 21 -7.69 41.62 4.58
N SER A 22 -7.57 42.21 3.39
CA SER A 22 -7.04 41.53 2.21
C SER A 22 -5.60 41.08 2.41
N LEU A 23 -4.72 41.94 2.95
CA LEU A 23 -3.33 41.58 3.25
C LEU A 23 -3.23 40.46 4.28
N TYR A 24 -4.07 40.51 5.32
CA TYR A 24 -4.11 39.46 6.34
C TYR A 24 -4.58 38.11 5.77
N ILE A 25 -5.62 38.12 4.93
CA ILE A 25 -6.12 36.91 4.25
C ILE A 25 -5.04 36.33 3.33
N GLU A 26 -4.38 37.17 2.53
CA GLU A 26 -3.32 36.73 1.62
C GLU A 26 -2.15 36.11 2.39
N GLN A 27 -1.71 36.74 3.48
CA GLN A 27 -0.64 36.21 4.33
C GLN A 27 -1.04 34.90 5.01
N SER A 28 -2.29 34.80 5.48
CA SER A 28 -2.82 33.58 6.07
C SER A 28 -2.89 32.45 5.04
N GLN A 29 -3.36 32.71 3.82
CA GLN A 29 -3.43 31.74 2.74
C GLN A 29 -2.05 31.23 2.36
N ARG A 30 -1.07 32.11 2.15
CA ARG A 30 0.32 31.72 1.87
C ARG A 30 0.90 30.82 2.96
N THR A 31 0.61 31.13 4.23
CA THR A 31 1.08 30.31 5.36
C THR A 31 0.44 28.92 5.36
N THR A 32 -0.86 28.83 5.05
CA THR A 32 -1.58 27.56 4.93
C THR A 32 -1.04 26.72 3.79
N VAL A 33 -0.84 27.31 2.61
CA VAL A 33 -0.25 26.65 1.42
C VAL A 33 1.11 26.06 1.75
N LEU A 34 2.04 26.86 2.28
CA LEU A 34 3.37 26.40 2.67
C LEU A 34 3.35 25.29 3.74
N THR A 35 2.31 25.26 4.57
CA THR A 35 2.13 24.22 5.59
C THR A 35 1.63 22.92 4.97
N LEU A 36 0.69 23.02 4.02
CA LEU A 36 0.20 21.87 3.26
C LEU A 36 1.30 21.26 2.38
N GLU A 37 2.06 22.06 1.64
CA GLU A 37 3.20 21.58 0.85
C GLU A 37 4.20 20.79 1.70
N ARG A 38 4.54 21.30 2.90
CA ARG A 38 5.40 20.58 3.85
C ARG A 38 4.78 19.29 4.35
N ALA A 39 3.47 19.28 4.60
CA ALA A 39 2.75 18.07 5.00
C ALA A 39 2.74 17.03 3.87
N ILE A 40 2.51 17.45 2.63
CA ILE A 40 2.54 16.62 1.43
C ILE A 40 3.92 16.00 1.24
N ALA A 41 4.99 16.81 1.26
CA ALA A 41 6.36 16.33 1.11
C ALA A 41 6.75 15.29 2.20
N LYS A 42 6.34 15.54 3.45
CA LYS A 42 6.54 14.58 4.54
C LYS A 42 5.76 13.28 4.32
N GLN A 43 4.55 13.39 3.77
CA GLN A 43 3.69 12.25 3.50
C GLN A 43 4.21 11.43 2.31
N GLU A 44 4.70 12.07 1.27
CA GLU A 44 5.36 11.43 0.14
C GLU A 44 6.61 10.66 0.57
N GLN A 45 7.44 11.22 1.47
CA GLN A 45 8.56 10.48 2.05
C GLN A 45 8.12 9.20 2.77
N ARG A 46 6.98 9.24 3.48
CA ARG A 46 6.41 8.06 4.14
C ARG A 46 5.91 7.04 3.13
N LEU A 47 5.21 7.48 2.09
CA LEU A 47 4.75 6.62 1.00
C LEU A 47 5.91 5.93 0.30
N THR A 48 6.97 6.66 -0.03
CA THR A 48 8.20 6.09 -0.61
C THR A 48 8.82 5.04 0.30
N THR A 49 8.96 5.35 1.59
CA THR A 49 9.50 4.39 2.57
C THR A 49 8.66 3.12 2.65
N LEU A 50 7.34 3.25 2.71
CA LEU A 50 6.43 2.09 2.73
C LEU A 50 6.48 1.32 1.42
N ALA A 51 6.50 2.01 0.28
CA ALA A 51 6.63 1.39 -1.03
C ALA A 51 7.92 0.58 -1.15
N GLU A 52 9.05 1.07 -0.64
CA GLU A 52 10.32 0.32 -0.59
C GLU A 52 10.24 -0.90 0.33
N LEU A 53 9.62 -0.76 1.50
CA LEU A 53 9.42 -1.88 2.43
C LEU A 53 8.55 -2.99 1.80
N THR A 54 7.46 -2.61 1.14
CA THR A 54 6.59 -3.53 0.37
C THR A 54 7.35 -4.20 -0.78
N ALA A 55 8.31 -3.51 -1.41
CA ALA A 55 9.13 -4.06 -2.49
C ALA A 55 10.07 -5.17 -1.97
N GLN A 56 10.70 -4.91 -0.84
CA GLN A 56 11.72 -5.79 -0.26
C GLN A 56 11.13 -6.94 0.56
N ASN A 57 9.79 -7.03 0.66
CA ASN A 57 9.07 -7.90 1.61
C ASN A 57 9.65 -7.78 3.05
N ARG A 58 10.23 -6.63 3.38
CA ARG A 58 10.79 -6.37 4.71
C ARG A 58 9.64 -5.96 5.61
N ALA A 59 9.56 -6.56 6.78
CA ALA A 59 8.66 -6.07 7.80
C ALA A 59 9.22 -4.77 8.37
N ASP A 60 8.33 -3.82 8.65
CA ASP A 60 8.65 -2.79 9.63
C ASP A 60 8.36 -3.30 11.04
N ALA A 61 8.84 -2.57 12.04
CA ALA A 61 8.65 -2.93 13.45
C ALA A 61 7.17 -3.11 13.86
N VAL A 62 6.21 -2.62 13.05
CA VAL A 62 4.77 -2.79 13.31
C VAL A 62 4.26 -4.10 12.72
N ALA A 63 4.65 -4.44 11.50
CA ALA A 63 4.34 -5.73 10.87
C ALA A 63 4.98 -6.91 11.62
N GLU A 64 6.15 -6.72 12.23
CA GLU A 64 6.80 -7.73 13.08
C GLU A 64 6.06 -7.97 14.41
N VAL A 65 5.34 -6.96 14.93
CA VAL A 65 4.57 -7.08 16.17
C VAL A 65 3.20 -7.74 15.95
N ILE A 66 2.61 -7.55 14.77
CA ILE A 66 1.27 -8.04 14.45
C ILE A 66 1.28 -9.51 14.03
N ILE A 67 2.35 -9.98 13.39
CA ILE A 67 2.40 -11.32 12.79
C ILE A 67 3.37 -12.20 13.53
N ARG A 68 2.87 -13.32 14.08
CA ARG A 68 3.71 -14.36 14.66
C ARG A 68 4.53 -15.01 13.56
N ASP A 69 5.82 -14.77 13.57
CA ASP A 69 6.76 -15.54 12.74
C ASP A 69 6.77 -17.00 13.20
N CYS A 70 6.83 -17.91 12.23
CA CYS A 70 7.12 -19.29 12.51
C CYS A 70 8.55 -19.41 13.04
N SER A 71 8.81 -20.42 13.89
CA SER A 71 10.20 -20.62 14.33
C SER A 71 11.10 -20.94 13.12
N PRO A 72 12.36 -20.50 13.10
CA PRO A 72 13.30 -20.85 12.02
C PRO A 72 13.43 -22.36 11.79
N ASP A 73 13.21 -23.17 12.84
CA ASP A 73 13.22 -24.63 12.76
C ASP A 73 11.99 -25.18 12.04
N SER A 74 10.79 -24.70 12.41
CA SER A 74 9.53 -25.03 11.74
C SER A 74 9.58 -24.67 10.25
N ARG A 75 10.18 -23.52 9.93
CA ARG A 75 10.33 -23.08 8.55
C ARG A 75 11.26 -23.96 7.73
N ARG A 76 12.43 -24.31 8.27
CA ARG A 76 13.36 -25.22 7.61
C ARG A 76 12.75 -26.60 7.38
N GLN A 77 12.01 -27.11 8.38
CA GLN A 77 11.30 -28.39 8.26
C GLN A 77 10.23 -28.32 7.18
N PHE A 78 9.46 -27.23 7.13
CA PHE A 78 8.44 -27.01 6.10
C PHE A 78 9.05 -26.95 4.68
N GLU A 79 10.13 -26.18 4.50
CA GLU A 79 10.84 -26.12 3.21
C GLU A 79 11.43 -27.48 2.78
N GLN A 80 11.97 -28.25 3.73
CA GLN A 80 12.49 -29.59 3.45
C GLN A 80 11.39 -30.56 2.98
N LEU A 81 10.24 -30.54 3.64
CA LEU A 81 9.13 -31.40 3.30
C LEU A 81 8.48 -30.97 1.97
N LEU A 82 8.36 -29.66 1.71
CA LEU A 82 7.87 -29.13 0.42
C LEU A 82 8.73 -29.59 -0.75
N ASN A 83 10.06 -29.59 -0.61
CA ASN A 83 10.97 -30.04 -1.65
C ASN A 83 10.85 -31.55 -1.95
N ASN A 84 10.27 -32.33 -1.02
CA ASN A 84 10.10 -33.77 -1.14
C ASN A 84 8.65 -34.19 -1.42
N LEU A 85 7.76 -33.26 -1.81
CA LEU A 85 6.30 -33.46 -1.92
C LEU A 85 5.88 -34.75 -2.64
N ALA A 86 6.62 -35.15 -3.68
CA ALA A 86 6.32 -36.32 -4.51
C ALA A 86 6.55 -37.68 -3.80
N ASN A 87 7.33 -37.71 -2.73
CA ASN A 87 7.77 -38.94 -2.05
C ASN A 87 7.41 -38.98 -0.56
N LEU A 88 6.48 -38.12 -0.13
CA LEU A 88 6.11 -38.04 1.28
C LEU A 88 5.24 -39.21 1.71
N THR A 89 5.51 -39.71 2.91
CA THR A 89 4.63 -40.63 3.61
C THR A 89 3.38 -39.89 4.11
N ALA A 90 2.31 -40.64 4.42
CA ALA A 90 1.08 -40.06 4.97
C ALA A 90 1.31 -39.26 6.26
N THR A 91 2.25 -39.70 7.11
CA THR A 91 2.65 -38.97 8.33
C THR A 91 3.37 -37.66 8.01
N GLU A 92 4.23 -37.65 6.99
CA GLU A 92 4.94 -36.44 6.57
C GLU A 92 4.00 -35.43 5.88
N LEU A 93 2.93 -35.90 5.23
CA LEU A 93 1.86 -35.05 4.69
C LEU A 93 1.02 -34.40 5.80
N ASP A 94 0.76 -35.10 6.91
CA ASP A 94 0.13 -34.51 8.10
C ASP A 94 1.03 -33.45 8.75
N ASP A 95 2.33 -33.75 8.87
CA ASP A 95 3.32 -32.80 9.37
C ASP A 95 3.43 -31.55 8.48
N ILE A 96 3.37 -31.70 7.14
CA ILE A 96 3.30 -30.57 6.22
C ILE A 96 2.06 -29.73 6.44
N SER A 97 0.89 -30.34 6.62
CA SER A 97 -0.36 -29.59 6.80
C SER A 97 -0.31 -28.75 8.06
N ARG A 98 0.16 -29.34 9.17
CA ARG A 98 0.34 -28.61 10.44
C ARG A 98 1.35 -27.46 10.31
N LEU A 99 2.44 -27.68 9.57
CA LEU A 99 3.44 -26.63 9.31
C LEU A 99 2.92 -25.57 8.35
N PHE A 100 2.10 -25.95 7.37
CA PHE A 100 1.43 -25.05 6.45
C PHE A 100 0.47 -24.12 7.20
N ASP A 101 -0.36 -24.65 8.10
CA ASP A 101 -1.25 -23.85 8.93
C ASP A 101 -0.48 -22.87 9.84
N ALA A 102 0.71 -23.27 10.30
CA ALA A 102 1.53 -22.45 11.18
C ALA A 102 2.40 -21.42 10.43
N CYS A 103 2.77 -21.66 9.17
CA CYS A 103 3.83 -20.92 8.48
C CYS A 103 3.43 -20.40 7.08
N GLY A 104 2.46 -21.03 6.42
CA GLY A 104 2.12 -20.81 5.01
C GLY A 104 1.56 -19.41 4.73
N GLY A 105 0.73 -18.88 5.63
CA GLY A 105 0.12 -17.55 5.49
C GLY A 105 1.05 -16.38 5.79
N PHE A 106 2.16 -16.61 6.49
CA PHE A 106 2.99 -15.55 7.08
C PHE A 106 3.39 -14.42 6.10
N PHE A 107 3.85 -14.79 4.91
CA PHE A 107 4.30 -13.82 3.91
C PHE A 107 3.15 -13.05 3.27
N ALA A 108 2.04 -13.73 3.00
CA ALA A 108 0.84 -13.12 2.44
C ALA A 108 0.21 -12.14 3.45
N GLU A 109 0.05 -12.55 4.70
CA GLU A 109 -0.45 -11.71 5.80
C GLU A 109 0.44 -10.48 6.03
N ARG A 110 1.76 -10.68 6.04
CA ARG A 110 2.72 -9.58 6.19
C ARG A 110 2.59 -8.56 5.09
N LYS A 111 2.46 -9.04 3.87
CA LYS A 111 2.26 -8.14 2.74
C LYS A 111 0.94 -7.40 2.86
N ALA A 112 -0.15 -8.08 3.20
CA ALA A 112 -1.46 -7.46 3.36
C ALA A 112 -1.44 -6.32 4.40
N VAL A 113 -0.77 -6.51 5.53
CA VAL A 113 -0.62 -5.45 6.57
C VAL A 113 0.14 -4.24 6.04
N ILE A 114 1.27 -4.44 5.34
CA ILE A 114 2.07 -3.34 4.80
C ILE A 114 1.30 -2.61 3.69
N VAL A 115 0.58 -3.35 2.83
CA VAL A 115 -0.23 -2.78 1.75
C VAL A 115 -1.40 -1.96 2.32
N ALA A 116 -2.11 -2.46 3.33
CA ALA A 116 -3.17 -1.72 4.00
C ALA A 116 -2.64 -0.41 4.62
N ARG A 117 -1.41 -0.43 5.14
CA ARG A 117 -0.77 0.78 5.64
C ARG A 117 -0.38 1.74 4.52
N LEU A 118 0.15 1.24 3.41
CA LEU A 118 0.47 2.05 2.24
C LEU A 118 -0.78 2.75 1.69
N GLU A 119 -1.89 2.02 1.57
CA GLU A 119 -3.21 2.54 1.21
C GLU A 119 -3.66 3.66 2.16
N ARG A 120 -3.60 3.42 3.48
CA ARG A 120 -4.00 4.41 4.47
C ARG A 120 -3.17 5.70 4.39
N GLU A 121 -1.86 5.57 4.23
CA GLU A 121 -0.99 6.74 4.12
C GLU A 121 -1.18 7.46 2.77
N PHE A 122 -1.63 6.74 1.74
CA PHE A 122 -1.98 7.34 0.44
C PHE A 122 -3.28 8.15 0.53
N GLU A 123 -4.29 7.68 1.26
CA GLU A 123 -5.51 8.46 1.51
C GLU A 123 -5.19 9.82 2.13
N VAL A 124 -4.33 9.84 3.16
CA VAL A 124 -3.90 11.08 3.84
C VAL A 124 -3.15 12.00 2.88
N TYR A 125 -2.26 11.45 2.03
CA TYR A 125 -1.57 12.20 0.99
C TYR A 125 -2.57 12.84 0.01
N ASN A 126 -3.51 12.06 -0.50
CA ASN A 126 -4.53 12.51 -1.44
C ASN A 126 -5.42 13.60 -0.84
N GLU A 127 -5.77 13.49 0.44
CA GLU A 127 -6.50 14.53 1.17
C GLU A 127 -5.71 15.85 1.23
N TYR A 128 -4.42 15.82 1.55
CA TYR A 128 -3.58 17.02 1.57
C TYR A 128 -3.44 17.66 0.19
N VAL A 129 -3.21 16.87 -0.86
CA VAL A 129 -3.14 17.37 -2.24
C VAL A 129 -4.50 17.96 -2.67
N SER A 130 -5.61 17.33 -2.28
CA SER A 130 -6.95 17.85 -2.56
C SER A 130 -7.22 19.19 -1.86
N LEU A 131 -6.79 19.33 -0.61
CA LEU A 131 -6.90 20.59 0.14
C LEU A 131 -6.02 21.69 -0.49
N LEU A 132 -4.79 21.36 -0.89
CA LEU A 132 -3.90 22.31 -1.57
C LEU A 132 -4.51 22.74 -2.90
N THR A 133 -5.01 21.79 -3.70
CA THR A 133 -5.69 22.05 -4.98
C THR A 133 -6.88 22.99 -4.83
N ALA A 134 -7.64 22.88 -3.74
CA ALA A 134 -8.78 23.77 -3.47
C ALA A 134 -8.35 25.22 -3.19
N LEU A 135 -7.15 25.42 -2.65
CA LEU A 135 -6.57 26.74 -2.35
C LEU A 135 -5.77 27.30 -3.54
N GLU A 136 -5.08 26.42 -4.26
CA GLU A 136 -4.20 26.72 -5.38
C GLU A 136 -4.41 25.71 -6.52
N PRO A 137 -5.43 25.92 -7.38
CA PRO A 137 -5.76 24.97 -8.44
C PRO A 137 -4.64 24.73 -9.47
N ALA A 138 -3.67 25.64 -9.56
CA ALA A 138 -2.52 25.49 -10.44
C ALA A 138 -1.54 24.39 -9.98
N ALA A 139 -1.53 24.04 -8.69
CA ALA A 139 -0.60 23.06 -8.12
C ALA A 139 -0.94 21.60 -8.44
N VAL A 140 -2.10 21.32 -9.06
CA VAL A 140 -2.60 19.95 -9.32
C VAL A 140 -1.61 19.09 -10.09
N SER A 141 -0.94 19.66 -11.10
CA SER A 141 -0.02 18.91 -11.95
C SER A 141 1.32 18.58 -11.30
N GLU A 142 1.61 19.15 -10.13
CA GLU A 142 2.89 18.97 -9.43
C GLU A 142 2.94 17.65 -8.65
N TYR A 143 1.78 17.08 -8.32
CA TYR A 143 1.69 15.93 -7.41
C TYR A 143 1.22 14.66 -8.14
N PRO A 144 1.98 13.55 -8.13
CA PRO A 144 1.68 12.35 -8.91
C PRO A 144 0.61 11.46 -8.25
N VAL A 145 -0.55 12.02 -7.88
CA VAL A 145 -1.64 11.33 -7.16
C VAL A 145 -2.11 10.06 -7.87
N LEU A 146 -2.31 10.13 -9.20
CA LEU A 146 -2.76 8.97 -9.98
C LEU A 146 -1.72 7.85 -10.04
N THR A 147 -0.44 8.20 -10.06
CA THR A 147 0.67 7.23 -10.05
C THR A 147 0.75 6.53 -8.70
N TRP A 148 0.62 7.27 -7.59
CA TRP A 148 0.54 6.71 -6.25
C TRP A 148 -0.68 5.81 -6.06
N GLN A 149 -1.85 6.22 -6.54
CA GLN A 149 -3.07 5.40 -6.52
C GLN A 149 -2.84 4.07 -7.26
N SER A 150 -2.26 4.14 -8.46
CA SER A 150 -1.98 2.95 -9.28
C SER A 150 -1.03 2.00 -8.55
N LEU A 151 0.00 2.52 -7.89
CA LEU A 151 0.90 1.70 -7.07
C LEU A 151 0.14 0.98 -5.95
N VAL A 152 -0.72 1.69 -5.21
CA VAL A 152 -1.53 1.11 -4.13
C VAL A 152 -2.43 -0.01 -4.67
N ASP A 153 -3.12 0.23 -5.78
CA ASP A 153 -4.06 -0.73 -6.35
C ASP A 153 -3.35 -2.01 -6.84
N PHE A 154 -2.21 -1.88 -7.53
CA PHE A 154 -1.43 -3.05 -7.95
C PHE A 154 -0.79 -3.78 -6.78
N GLU A 155 -0.39 -3.08 -5.72
CA GLU A 155 0.11 -3.71 -4.51
C GLU A 155 -0.97 -4.48 -3.76
N ARG A 156 -2.22 -3.96 -3.74
CA ARG A 156 -3.40 -4.66 -3.22
C ARG A 156 -3.68 -5.92 -4.03
N GLU A 157 -3.78 -5.81 -5.36
CA GLU A 157 -4.00 -6.96 -6.23
C GLU A 157 -2.92 -8.04 -6.05
N ARG A 158 -1.64 -7.61 -5.95
CA ARG A 158 -0.53 -8.53 -5.70
C ARG A 158 -0.65 -9.22 -4.34
N GLY A 159 -1.09 -8.52 -3.30
CA GLY A 159 -1.34 -9.09 -1.97
C GLY A 159 -2.46 -10.13 -1.99
N ASP A 160 -3.56 -9.84 -2.68
CA ASP A 160 -4.70 -10.74 -2.83
C ASP A 160 -4.29 -12.04 -3.54
N LEU A 161 -3.53 -11.92 -4.64
CA LEU A 161 -3.03 -13.08 -5.40
C LEU A 161 -2.04 -13.94 -4.59
N LEU A 162 -1.21 -13.33 -3.75
CA LEU A 162 -0.32 -14.09 -2.87
C LEU A 162 -1.08 -14.85 -1.79
N SER A 163 -2.17 -14.28 -1.28
CA SER A 163 -3.07 -14.97 -0.37
C SER A 163 -3.77 -16.13 -1.08
N GLU A 164 -4.27 -15.90 -2.29
CA GLU A 164 -4.86 -16.96 -3.13
C GLU A 164 -3.86 -18.10 -3.41
N GLN A 165 -2.59 -17.78 -3.65
CA GLN A 165 -1.56 -18.79 -3.88
C GLN A 165 -1.36 -19.69 -2.64
N VAL A 166 -1.41 -19.11 -1.43
CA VAL A 166 -1.38 -19.87 -0.18
C VAL A 166 -2.63 -20.77 -0.10
N ASP A 167 -3.82 -20.23 -0.33
CA ASP A 167 -5.05 -21.04 -0.28
C ASP A 167 -4.99 -22.25 -1.23
N ILE A 168 -4.54 -22.05 -2.48
CA ILE A 168 -4.37 -23.13 -3.45
C ILE A 168 -3.36 -24.18 -2.98
N GLN A 169 -2.25 -23.76 -2.36
CA GLN A 169 -1.27 -24.69 -1.80
C GLN A 169 -1.88 -25.54 -0.68
N GLY A 170 -2.68 -24.94 0.20
CA GLY A 170 -3.41 -25.66 1.25
C GLY A 170 -4.37 -26.70 0.66
N GLU A 171 -5.13 -26.32 -0.37
CA GLU A 171 -6.04 -27.25 -1.06
C GLU A 171 -5.30 -28.42 -1.73
N ILE A 172 -4.14 -28.16 -2.34
CA ILE A 172 -3.30 -29.22 -2.93
C ILE A 172 -2.81 -30.19 -1.84
N ILE A 173 -2.37 -29.69 -0.69
CA ILE A 173 -1.95 -30.53 0.44
C ILE A 173 -3.10 -31.44 0.88
N VAL A 174 -4.30 -30.89 1.06
CA VAL A 174 -5.51 -31.65 1.44
C VAL A 174 -5.85 -32.71 0.40
N ILE A 175 -5.77 -32.37 -0.90
CA ILE A 175 -6.00 -33.33 -1.99
C ILE A 175 -4.98 -34.48 -1.93
N LEU A 176 -3.70 -34.18 -1.71
CA LEU A 176 -2.64 -35.20 -1.62
C LEU A 176 -2.80 -36.12 -0.40
N GLN A 177 -3.30 -35.60 0.73
CA GLN A 177 -3.58 -36.39 1.93
C GLN A 177 -4.65 -37.47 1.72
N THR A 178 -5.51 -37.35 0.70
CA THR A 178 -6.52 -38.38 0.39
C THR A 178 -5.90 -39.70 -0.09
N GLY A 179 -4.62 -39.71 -0.50
CA GLY A 179 -3.88 -40.90 -0.94
C GLY A 179 -4.21 -41.38 -2.35
N VAL A 180 -5.34 -40.96 -2.93
CA VAL A 180 -5.72 -41.21 -4.33
C VAL A 180 -6.36 -39.93 -4.90
N PRO A 181 -5.55 -38.90 -5.20
CA PRO A 181 -6.08 -37.64 -5.70
C PRO A 181 -6.74 -37.83 -7.06
N ASP A 182 -7.91 -37.22 -7.26
CA ASP A 182 -8.54 -37.12 -8.57
C ASP A 182 -7.62 -36.31 -9.51
N PRO A 183 -7.12 -36.90 -10.61
CA PRO A 183 -6.20 -36.23 -11.52
C PRO A 183 -6.75 -34.93 -12.09
N ASP A 184 -8.05 -34.88 -12.39
CA ASP A 184 -8.68 -33.71 -13.00
C ASP A 184 -8.78 -32.56 -12.00
N VAL A 185 -9.06 -32.88 -10.73
CA VAL A 185 -9.12 -31.89 -9.64
C VAL A 185 -7.74 -31.35 -9.33
N LEU A 186 -6.73 -32.21 -9.24
CA LEU A 186 -5.35 -31.81 -8.98
C LEU A 186 -4.80 -30.93 -10.12
N GLU A 187 -5.01 -31.34 -11.37
CA GLU A 187 -4.59 -30.58 -12.54
C GLU A 187 -5.26 -29.19 -12.58
N ALA A 188 -6.56 -29.10 -12.28
CA ALA A 188 -7.25 -27.82 -12.21
C ALA A 188 -6.64 -26.86 -11.17
N LYS A 189 -6.23 -27.37 -9.99
CA LYS A 189 -5.54 -26.56 -8.96
C LYS A 189 -4.15 -26.12 -9.41
N LEU A 190 -3.38 -26.99 -10.06
CA LEU A 190 -2.06 -26.66 -10.60
C LEU A 190 -2.15 -25.59 -11.70
N VAL A 191 -3.13 -25.70 -12.60
CA VAL A 191 -3.38 -24.68 -13.63
C VAL A 191 -3.73 -23.34 -12.99
N ARG A 192 -4.58 -23.32 -11.96
CA ARG A 192 -4.92 -22.09 -11.24
C ARG A 192 -3.69 -21.49 -10.55
N ALA A 193 -2.89 -22.31 -9.86
CA ALA A 193 -1.64 -21.87 -9.24
C ALA A 193 -0.69 -21.22 -10.26
N GLN A 194 -0.58 -21.81 -11.45
CA GLN A 194 0.25 -21.26 -12.52
C GLN A 194 -0.28 -19.91 -13.04
N GLN A 195 -1.60 -19.76 -13.19
CA GLN A 195 -2.22 -18.50 -13.59
C GLN A 195 -1.93 -17.38 -12.57
N VAL A 196 -2.13 -17.67 -11.29
CA VAL A 196 -1.84 -16.74 -10.19
C VAL A 196 -0.36 -16.35 -10.19
N SER A 197 0.54 -17.33 -10.32
CA SER A 197 1.99 -17.09 -10.38
C SER A 197 2.38 -16.18 -11.56
N ASN A 198 1.80 -16.42 -12.75
CA ASN A 198 2.06 -15.59 -13.92
C ASN A 198 1.60 -14.15 -13.70
N ARG A 199 0.40 -13.97 -13.13
CA ARG A 199 -0.14 -12.64 -12.84
C ARG A 199 0.69 -11.87 -11.81
N VAL A 200 1.16 -12.55 -10.75
CA VAL A 200 2.09 -11.95 -9.77
C VAL A 200 3.39 -11.50 -10.44
N ALA A 201 3.93 -12.28 -11.37
CA ALA A 201 5.15 -11.91 -12.10
C ALA A 201 4.95 -10.67 -13.00
N GLU A 202 3.81 -10.57 -13.69
CA GLU A 202 3.43 -9.38 -14.45
C GLU A 202 3.33 -8.15 -13.54
N LEU A 203 2.58 -8.26 -12.44
CA LEU A 203 2.40 -7.17 -11.47
C LEU A 203 3.73 -6.71 -10.88
N ASN A 204 4.66 -7.61 -10.59
CA ASN A 204 5.99 -7.25 -10.09
C ASN A 204 6.73 -6.30 -11.03
N THR A 205 6.60 -6.52 -12.35
CA THR A 205 7.22 -5.67 -13.37
C THR A 205 6.53 -4.30 -13.40
N THR A 206 5.20 -4.28 -13.50
CA THR A 206 4.42 -3.03 -13.53
C THR A 206 4.64 -2.17 -12.28
N ILE A 207 4.64 -2.79 -11.11
CA ILE A 207 4.89 -2.11 -9.84
C ILE A 207 6.31 -1.52 -9.79
N ALA A 208 7.30 -2.25 -10.30
CA ALA A 208 8.68 -1.76 -10.35
C ALA A 208 8.81 -0.53 -11.25
N ASP A 209 8.17 -0.55 -12.43
CA ASP A 209 8.15 0.58 -13.36
C ASP A 209 7.47 1.81 -12.74
N ILE A 210 6.34 1.61 -12.05
CA ILE A 210 5.62 2.70 -11.36
C ILE A 210 6.50 3.32 -10.28
N ARG A 211 7.15 2.52 -9.43
CA ARG A 211 8.09 3.03 -8.41
C ARG A 211 9.22 3.83 -9.03
N GLN A 212 9.81 3.33 -10.12
CA GLN A 212 10.88 4.04 -10.80
C GLN A 212 10.42 5.41 -11.31
N SER A 213 9.19 5.51 -11.82
CA SER A 213 8.64 6.80 -12.25
C SER A 213 8.37 7.76 -11.09
N LEU A 214 7.99 7.25 -9.91
CA LEU A 214 7.80 8.06 -8.70
C LEU A 214 9.12 8.58 -8.12
N TYR A 215 10.22 7.84 -8.26
CA TYR A 215 11.53 8.23 -7.73
C TYR A 215 12.37 9.08 -8.70
N ALA A 216 11.91 9.24 -9.94
CA ALA A 216 12.58 10.05 -10.95
C ALA A 216 12.17 11.53 -10.90
N ILE A 217 11.22 11.88 -10.02
CA ILE A 217 10.71 13.23 -9.74
C ILE A 217 11.53 13.81 -8.58
#